data_AF-A0A376CX63-F1
#
_entry.id   AF-A0A376CX63-F1
#
_cell.length_a   1.000
_cell.length_b   1.000
_cell.length_c   1.000
_cell.angle_alpha   90.00
_cell.angle_beta   90.00
_cell.angle_gamma   90.00
#
_symmetry.space_group_name_H-M   'P 1'
#
loop_
_entity.id
_entity.type
_entity.pdbx_description
1 polymer ?
#
loop_
_entity_poly.entity_id
_entity_poly.type
_entity_poly.pdbx_seq_one_letter_code
_entity_poly.pdbx_strand_id
1 'polypeptide(L)' 'MQSLATALERTGSDEPLALVKDLKANGANTVIGPLNWDEKGDLKGFDFGVFQWHADGSSTAAK' A
#
# COMPACT_ATOMS: atom_id res chain seq x y z
N MET A 1 -4.89 -6.86 -8.02
CA MET A 1 -5.13 -5.66 -7.19
C MET A 1 -5.42 -6.11 -5.76
N GLN A 2 -4.46 -6.00 -4.84
CA GLN A 2 -4.62 -6.49 -3.46
C GLN A 2 -5.48 -5.55 -2.60
N SER A 3 -5.19 -4.24 -2.59
CA SER A 3 -5.93 -3.27 -1.78
C SER A 3 -7.43 -3.21 -2.12
N LEU A 4 -7.77 -3.23 -3.42
CA LEU A 4 -9.17 -3.26 -3.85
C LEU A 4 -9.88 -4.54 -3.37
N ALA A 5 -9.23 -5.70 -3.51
CA ALA A 5 -9.80 -6.97 -3.04
C ALA A 5 -10.04 -6.96 -1.52
N THR A 6 -9.09 -6.43 -0.75
CA THR A 6 -9.26 -6.28 0.71
C THR A 6 -10.49 -5.44 1.08
N ALA A 7 -10.72 -4.33 0.39
CA ALA A 7 -11.87 -3.47 0.68
C ALA A 7 -13.19 -4.16 0.29
N LEU A 8 -13.23 -4.84 -0.85
CA LEU A 8 -14.39 -5.61 -1.30
C LEU A 8 -14.75 -6.71 -0.29
N GLU A 9 -13.77 -7.50 0.12
CA GLU A 9 -13.95 -8.61 1.08
C GLU A 9 -14.37 -8.11 2.47
N ARG A 10 -13.77 -7.01 2.95
CA ARG A 10 -14.02 -6.48 4.30
C ARG A 10 -15.36 -5.76 4.42
N THR A 11 -15.78 -5.06 3.36
CA THR A 11 -17.02 -4.27 3.38
C THR A 11 -18.23 -5.02 2.83
N GLY A 12 -18.01 -6.03 1.97
CA GLY A 12 -19.09 -6.69 1.23
C GLY A 12 -19.84 -5.76 0.28
N SER A 13 -19.27 -4.60 -0.05
CA SER A 13 -19.88 -3.57 -0.89
C SER A 13 -19.18 -3.48 -2.24
N ASP A 14 -19.90 -3.08 -3.27
CA ASP A 14 -19.37 -2.72 -4.59
C ASP A 14 -19.39 -1.19 -4.83
N GLU A 15 -19.88 -0.41 -3.85
CA GLU A 15 -19.97 1.04 -3.92
C GLU A 15 -18.58 1.69 -3.78
N PRO A 16 -18.08 2.42 -4.80
CA PRO A 16 -16.71 2.95 -4.80
C PRO A 16 -16.38 3.84 -3.59
N LEU A 17 -17.34 4.64 -3.12
CA LEU A 17 -17.14 5.50 -1.96
C LEU A 17 -17.01 4.72 -0.65
N ALA A 18 -17.70 3.58 -0.52
CA ALA A 18 -17.59 2.71 0.64
C ALA A 18 -16.20 2.06 0.69
N LEU A 19 -15.70 1.60 -0.45
CA LEU A 19 -14.38 0.99 -0.58
C LEU A 19 -13.24 1.97 -0.27
N VAL A 20 -13.32 3.20 -0.79
CA VAL A 20 -12.32 4.25 -0.49
C VAL A 20 -12.33 4.62 0.99
N LYS A 21 -13.52 4.74 1.60
CA LYS A 21 -13.65 5.04 3.03
C LYS A 21 -13.02 3.94 3.89
N ASP A 22 -13.27 2.69 3.55
CA ASP A 22 -12.69 1.54 4.24
C ASP A 22 -11.16 1.52 4.13
N LEU A 23 -10.60 1.72 2.94
CA LEU A 23 -9.16 1.79 2.74
C LEU A 23 -8.51 2.90 3.57
N LYS A 24 -9.10 4.09 3.59
CA LYS A 24 -8.59 5.22 4.39
C LYS A 24 -8.64 4.97 5.89
N ALA A 25 -9.64 4.23 6.38
CA ALA A 25 -9.79 3.95 7.79
C ALA A 25 -8.92 2.78 8.27
N ASN A 26 -8.78 1.73 7.44
CA ASN A 26 -8.30 0.42 7.89
C ASN A 26 -7.03 -0.05 7.19
N GLY A 27 -6.57 0.66 6.16
CA GLY A 27 -5.38 0.28 5.40
C GLY A 27 -5.54 -1.03 4.62
N ALA A 28 -4.44 -1.51 4.04
CA ALA A 28 -4.35 -2.80 3.39
C ALA A 28 -2.93 -3.39 3.48
N ASN A 29 -2.82 -4.70 3.73
CA ASN A 29 -1.54 -5.40 3.70
C ASN A 29 -1.24 -5.88 2.28
N THR A 30 -0.10 -5.46 1.73
CA THR A 30 0.29 -5.78 0.36
C THR A 30 1.70 -6.36 0.31
N VAL A 31 2.11 -6.85 -0.86
CA VAL A 31 3.49 -7.37 -1.06
C VAL A 31 4.59 -6.33 -0.87
N ILE A 32 4.26 -5.04 -0.92
CA ILE A 32 5.19 -3.92 -0.67
C ILE A 32 5.13 -3.42 0.78
N GLY A 33 4.37 -4.09 1.65
CA GLY A 33 4.19 -3.72 3.05
C GLY A 33 2.78 -3.21 3.38
N PRO A 34 2.57 -2.76 4.63
CA PRO A 34 1.30 -2.20 5.09
C PRO A 34 1.09 -0.82 4.48
N LEU A 35 -0.03 -0.65 3.76
CA LEU A 35 -0.43 0.62 3.18
C LEU A 35 -1.48 1.31 4.05
N ASN A 36 -1.25 2.60 4.30
CA ASN A 36 -2.21 3.50 4.94
C ASN A 36 -2.39 4.73 4.07
N TRP A 37 -3.59 5.32 4.08
CA TRP A 37 -3.90 6.49 3.27
C TRP A 37 -4.23 7.72 4.13
N ASP A 38 -3.93 8.90 3.59
CA ASP A 38 -4.41 10.16 4.13
C ASP A 38 -5.83 10.51 3.65
N GLU A 39 -6.35 11.64 4.14
CA GLU A 39 -7.68 12.12 3.77
C GLU A 39 -7.79 12.45 2.28
N LYS A 40 -6.68 12.82 1.64
CA LYS A 40 -6.60 13.14 0.21
C LYS A 40 -6.47 11.90 -0.67
N GLY A 41 -6.07 10.75 -0.08
CA GLY A 41 -5.87 9.48 -0.78
C GLY A 41 -4.41 9.19 -1.11
N ASP A 42 -3.47 9.95 -0.56
CA ASP A 42 -2.04 9.70 -0.69
C ASP A 42 -1.60 8.63 0.33
N LEU A 43 -0.58 7.84 -0.03
CA LEU A 43 -0.01 6.86 0.89
C LEU A 43 0.76 7.58 2.01
N LYS A 44 0.39 7.30 3.25
CA LYS A 44 1.12 7.75 4.44
C LYS A 44 2.27 6.81 4.72
N GLY A 45 3.48 7.37 4.91
CA GLY A 45 4.65 6.59 5.32
C GLY A 45 5.16 5.64 4.24
N PHE A 46 5.06 6.04 2.97
CA PHE A 46 5.73 5.30 1.89
C PHE A 46 7.24 5.56 1.97
N ASP A 47 7.92 4.74 2.77
CA ASP A 47 9.37 4.78 2.86
C ASP A 47 9.97 4.12 1.63
N PHE A 48 10.82 4.88 0.93
CA PHE A 48 11.65 4.31 -0.12
C PHE A 48 12.86 3.66 0.54
N GLY A 49 12.98 2.33 0.38
CA GLY A 49 14.21 1.64 0.75
C GLY A 49 15.38 2.25 -0.02
N VAL A 50 16.46 2.60 0.69
CA VAL A 50 17.71 3.03 0.06
C VAL A 50 18.51 1.76 -0.26
N PHE A 51 19.05 1.67 -1.47
CA PHE A 51 19.81 0.50 -1.91
C PHE A 51 21.16 0.91 -2.49
N GLN A 52 22.20 0.14 -2.19
CA GLN A 52 23.49 0.23 -2.85
C GLN A 52 23.48 -0.65 -4.09
N TRP A 53 23.82 -0.05 -5.23
CA TRP A 53 23.87 -0.71 -6.53
C TRP A 53 25.21 -1.41 -6.77
N HIS A 54 25.19 -2.58 -7.39
CA HIS A 54 26.37 -3.36 -7.74
C HIS A 54 26.57 -3.43 -9.27
N ALA A 55 27.81 -3.67 -9.72
CA ALA A 55 28.15 -3.70 -11.14
C ALA A 55 27.49 -4.87 -11.91
N ASP A 56 27.11 -5.93 -11.20
CA ASP A 56 26.38 -7.08 -11.75
C ASP A 56 24.86 -6.84 -11.87
N GLY A 57 24.38 -5.63 -11.53
CA GLY A 57 22.97 -5.26 -11.57
C GLY A 57 22.18 -5.69 -10.33
N SER A 58 22.82 -6.33 -9.34
CA SER A 58 22.19 -6.61 -8.05
C SER A 58 22.20 -5.36 -7.16
N SER A 59 21.40 -5.39 -6.09
CA SER A 59 21.37 -4.33 -5.10
C SER A 59 21.24 -4.88 -3.69
N THR A 60 21.81 -4.19 -2.71
CA THR A 60 21.70 -4.51 -1.29
C THR A 60 21.10 -3.33 -0.54
N ALA A 61 20.24 -3.60 0.46
CA ALA A 61 19.64 -2.55 1.27
C ALA A 61 20.73 -1.76 1.99
N ALA A 62 20.73 -0.43 1.84
CA ALA A 62 21.58 0.46 2.61
C ALA A 62 21.11 0.44 4.07
N LYS A 63 22.08 0.31 4.98
CA LYS A 63 21.83 0.27 6.43
C LYS A 63 21.42 1.63 6.98
#